data_AF-A0A0F2PVM0-F1
#
_entry.id   AF-A0A0F2PVM0-F1
#
_cell.length_a   1.000
_cell.length_b   1.000
_cell.length_c   1.000
_cell.angle_alpha   90.00
_cell.angle_beta   90.00
_cell.angle_gamma   90.00
#
_symmetry.space_group_name_H-M   'P 1'
#
loop_
_entity.id
_entity.type
_entity.pdbx_description
1 polymer ?
#
loop_
_entity_poly.entity_id
_entity_poly.type
_entity_poly.pdbx_seq_one_letter_code
_entity_poly.pdbx_strand_id
1 'polypeptide(L)'
;ASFRVFGSKPGAYGAGLQALMDEGGWTDRGDLAQAFMVWGGYAYGAGEEGQAAHALFEQRLSTVEAVVQNQDNREHDLLDSDDYYQFEGGMTAAVEAARGTRPAIYHNDHSRPERPVIRSLEEEIARVVRGRAVNPKWIDGVKRHGYKGAFEMAATVDYLFAFAATTGAVRDAHFEAVYQAYLIDEDTLAFLREKNPDALQEMAQKFEEAIARGLWTPRSNSAKFALARLAGGLPEHPEHKE
;
A
#
# COMPACT_ATOMS: atom_id res chain seq x y z
N ALA A 1 3.29 34.27 6.35
CA ALA A 1 3.92 33.34 7.32
C ALA A 1 4.75 32.29 6.58
N SER A 2 5.84 31.80 7.18
CA SER A 2 6.75 30.81 6.57
C SER A 2 6.57 29.41 7.14
N PHE A 3 5.32 28.94 7.30
CA PHE A 3 5.04 27.61 7.86
C PHE A 3 5.74 26.48 7.08
N ARG A 4 6.18 25.48 7.83
CA ARG A 4 6.80 24.23 7.34
C ARG A 4 6.32 22.99 8.08
N VAL A 5 5.68 23.16 9.24
CA VAL A 5 5.08 22.08 10.00
C VAL A 5 3.60 22.05 9.65
N PHE A 6 3.16 20.92 9.11
CA PHE A 6 1.80 20.66 8.67
C PHE A 6 1.34 19.34 9.26
N GLY A 7 0.03 19.18 9.44
CA GLY A 7 -0.56 17.96 9.98
C GLY A 7 -2.07 17.92 9.79
N SER A 8 -2.69 16.93 10.42
CA SER A 8 -4.15 16.79 10.44
C SER A 8 -4.82 18.00 11.08
N LYS A 9 -6.10 18.23 10.75
CA LYS A 9 -6.93 19.22 11.44
C LYS A 9 -6.90 19.00 12.96
N PRO A 10 -6.94 20.05 13.80
CA PRO A 10 -7.12 19.88 15.24
C PRO A 10 -8.31 18.99 15.59
N GLY A 11 -8.05 17.94 16.38
CA GLY A 11 -9.06 16.94 16.77
C GLY A 11 -9.31 15.82 15.74
N ALA A 12 -8.58 15.80 14.62
CA ALA A 12 -8.60 14.73 13.63
C ALA A 12 -7.25 14.01 13.54
N TYR A 13 -7.25 12.81 12.95
CA TYR A 13 -6.07 11.95 12.79
C TYR A 13 -6.07 11.31 11.39
N GLY A 14 -4.90 10.88 10.91
CA GLY A 14 -4.73 10.20 9.63
C GLY A 14 -4.50 11.15 8.45
N ALA A 15 -4.29 10.55 7.28
CA ALA A 15 -3.92 11.25 6.04
C ALA A 15 -5.07 11.37 5.03
N GLY A 16 -6.23 10.77 5.31
CA GLY A 16 -7.43 10.84 4.45
C GLY A 16 -7.45 9.86 3.29
N LEU A 17 -6.45 8.97 3.16
CA LEU A 17 -6.36 8.02 2.05
C LEU A 17 -7.09 6.71 2.31
N GLN A 18 -7.20 6.29 3.56
CA GLN A 18 -7.71 4.96 3.92
C GLN A 18 -9.11 4.69 3.36
N ALA A 19 -10.08 5.58 3.61
CA ALA A 19 -11.44 5.39 3.11
C ALA A 19 -11.51 5.33 1.58
N LEU A 20 -10.67 6.10 0.88
CA LEU A 20 -10.58 6.04 -0.58
C LEU A 20 -10.03 4.69 -1.05
N MET A 21 -9.00 4.16 -0.38
CA MET A 21 -8.42 2.86 -0.70
C MET A 21 -9.38 1.70 -0.44
N ASP A 22 -10.06 1.72 0.70
CA ASP A 22 -10.95 0.65 1.14
C ASP A 22 -12.25 0.61 0.30
N GLU A 23 -12.82 1.78 -0.01
CA GLU A 23 -14.08 1.89 -0.76
C GLU A 23 -13.87 1.97 -2.28
N GLY A 24 -12.62 2.04 -2.75
CA GLY A 24 -12.29 2.23 -4.16
C GLY A 24 -12.74 3.58 -4.73
N GLY A 25 -13.03 4.56 -3.87
CA GLY A 25 -13.63 5.87 -4.17
C GLY A 25 -12.72 6.88 -4.88
N TRP A 26 -11.76 6.40 -5.68
CA TRP A 26 -10.80 7.21 -6.43
C TRP A 26 -10.69 6.71 -7.88
N THR A 27 -10.44 7.62 -8.80
CA THR A 27 -10.28 7.33 -10.24
C THR A 27 -8.82 7.31 -10.64
N ASP A 28 -8.05 8.29 -10.19
CA ASP A 28 -6.63 8.42 -10.47
C ASP A 28 -5.83 8.89 -9.25
N ARG A 29 -4.50 8.95 -9.39
CA ARG A 29 -3.59 9.35 -8.29
C ARG A 29 -3.84 10.80 -7.82
N GLY A 30 -4.42 11.65 -8.66
CA GLY A 30 -4.77 13.03 -8.33
C GLY A 30 -5.83 13.13 -7.23
N ASP A 31 -6.80 12.22 -7.21
CA ASP A 31 -7.81 12.15 -6.13
C ASP A 31 -7.14 11.87 -4.78
N LEU A 32 -6.15 10.96 -4.77
CA LEU A 32 -5.38 10.60 -3.57
C LEU A 32 -4.50 11.77 -3.10
N ALA A 33 -3.87 12.46 -4.05
CA ALA A 33 -3.09 13.67 -3.79
C ALA A 33 -3.96 14.78 -3.16
N GLN A 34 -5.16 14.99 -3.70
CA GLN A 34 -6.11 15.96 -3.18
C GLN A 34 -6.54 15.61 -1.75
N ALA A 35 -6.87 14.35 -1.49
CA ALA A 35 -7.22 13.89 -0.15
C ALA A 35 -6.11 14.19 0.87
N PHE A 36 -4.86 13.87 0.53
CA PHE A 36 -3.70 14.17 1.36
C PHE A 36 -3.56 15.67 1.66
N MET A 37 -3.69 16.53 0.64
CA MET A 37 -3.58 17.99 0.80
C MET A 37 -4.73 18.60 1.63
N VAL A 38 -5.93 18.04 1.54
CA VAL A 38 -7.08 18.45 2.34
C VAL A 38 -6.90 18.03 3.80
N TRP A 39 -6.47 16.81 4.06
CA TRP A 39 -6.34 16.30 5.43
C TRP A 39 -5.09 16.85 6.13
N GLY A 40 -3.96 16.98 5.42
CA GLY A 40 -2.68 17.41 5.97
C GLY A 40 -2.41 18.92 5.89
N GLY A 41 -3.29 19.71 5.27
CA GLY A 41 -3.04 21.13 4.98
C GLY A 41 -3.24 22.10 6.15
N TYR A 42 -3.07 21.66 7.40
CA TYR A 42 -3.21 22.50 8.60
C TYR A 42 -1.83 22.82 9.17
N ALA A 43 -1.51 24.11 9.27
CA ALA A 43 -0.21 24.58 9.72
C ALA A 43 -0.10 24.64 11.25
N TYR A 44 1.06 24.22 11.76
CA TYR A 44 1.42 24.23 13.17
C TYR A 44 2.71 25.02 13.43
N GLY A 45 2.86 25.51 14.64
CA GLY A 45 4.06 26.19 15.12
C GLY A 45 3.98 27.72 15.02
N ALA A 46 4.97 28.39 15.61
CA ALA A 46 5.02 29.86 15.71
C ALA A 46 3.76 30.50 16.33
N GLY A 47 3.08 29.80 17.24
CA GLY A 47 1.84 30.24 17.89
C GLY A 47 0.55 29.79 17.20
N GLU A 48 0.63 29.14 16.03
CA GLU A 48 -0.53 28.52 15.38
C GLU A 48 -0.70 27.04 15.80
N GLU A 49 -1.95 26.65 15.99
CA GLU A 49 -2.36 25.32 16.44
C GLU A 49 -3.32 24.67 15.44
N GLY A 50 -2.90 24.56 14.18
CA GLY A 50 -3.67 23.92 13.11
C GLY A 50 -4.52 24.89 12.30
N GLN A 51 -3.94 26.02 11.88
CA GLN A 51 -4.57 26.95 10.96
C GLN A 51 -4.68 26.31 9.56
N ALA A 52 -5.85 26.30 8.96
CA ALA A 52 -6.01 25.83 7.58
C ALA A 52 -5.15 26.66 6.61
N ALA A 53 -4.24 26.00 5.91
CA ALA A 53 -3.21 26.64 5.08
C ALA A 53 -2.95 25.88 3.77
N HIS A 54 -4.00 25.30 3.17
CA HIS A 54 -3.90 24.41 1.99
C HIS A 54 -3.12 25.02 0.82
N ALA A 55 -3.39 26.28 0.45
CA ALA A 55 -2.67 26.94 -0.64
C ALA A 55 -1.17 27.11 -0.35
N LEU A 56 -0.81 27.37 0.91
CA LEU A 56 0.59 27.43 1.31
C LEU A 56 1.21 26.02 1.33
N PHE A 57 0.46 25.00 1.77
CA PHE A 57 0.92 23.62 1.77
C PHE A 57 1.24 23.14 0.35
N GLU A 58 0.33 23.35 -0.60
CA GLU A 58 0.53 23.05 -2.02
C GLU A 58 1.74 23.81 -2.60
N GLN A 59 1.92 25.09 -2.27
CA GLN A 59 3.11 25.86 -2.66
C GLN A 59 4.41 25.27 -2.07
N ARG A 60 4.37 24.64 -0.89
CA ARG A 60 5.55 23.95 -0.34
C ARG A 60 5.80 22.64 -1.07
N LEU A 61 4.76 21.85 -1.29
CA LEU A 61 4.85 20.57 -1.99
C LEU A 61 5.43 20.72 -3.40
N SER A 62 5.12 21.79 -4.12
CA SER A 62 5.68 22.05 -5.47
C SER A 62 7.20 22.29 -5.47
N THR A 63 7.80 22.57 -4.30
CA THR A 63 9.26 22.75 -4.14
C THR A 63 9.97 21.51 -3.61
N VAL A 64 9.24 20.45 -3.24
CA VAL A 64 9.83 19.24 -2.65
C VAL A 64 10.47 18.39 -3.74
N GLU A 65 11.74 18.03 -3.52
CA GLU A 65 12.51 17.17 -4.43
C GLU A 65 12.63 15.74 -3.91
N ALA A 66 12.45 15.53 -2.61
CA ALA A 66 12.51 14.22 -1.98
C ALA A 66 11.48 14.07 -0.85
N VAL A 67 10.85 12.89 -0.79
CA VAL A 67 10.03 12.42 0.32
C VAL A 67 10.86 11.43 1.13
N VAL A 68 10.85 11.57 2.46
CA VAL A 68 11.65 10.74 3.35
C VAL A 68 10.77 10.24 4.49
N GLN A 69 10.68 8.92 4.63
CA GLN A 69 10.02 8.25 5.74
C GLN A 69 11.05 7.42 6.50
N ASN A 70 11.06 7.52 7.83
CA ASN A 70 11.93 6.71 8.67
C ASN A 70 11.13 5.60 9.35
N GLN A 71 11.70 4.39 9.40
CA GLN A 71 11.24 3.26 10.19
C GLN A 71 12.28 2.97 11.27
N ASP A 72 11.87 2.97 12.53
CA ASP A 72 12.73 2.85 13.71
C ASP A 72 12.67 1.48 14.39
N ASN A 73 11.90 0.54 13.83
CA ASN A 73 11.64 -0.77 14.42
C ASN A 73 11.78 -1.88 13.35
N ARG A 74 11.84 -3.16 13.77
CA ARG A 74 11.89 -4.33 12.86
C ARG A 74 10.71 -5.29 13.05
N GLU A 75 9.84 -4.98 13.99
CA GLU A 75 8.67 -5.74 14.37
C GLU A 75 7.64 -5.75 13.24
N HIS A 76 7.55 -4.66 12.48
CA HIS A 76 6.76 -4.55 11.27
C HIS A 76 7.55 -3.90 10.14
N ASP A 77 7.00 -3.88 8.92
CA ASP A 77 7.58 -3.22 7.75
C ASP A 77 6.54 -2.39 7.00
N LEU A 78 6.96 -1.71 5.93
CA LEU A 78 6.06 -0.84 5.15
C LEU A 78 4.88 -1.57 4.50
N LEU A 79 4.94 -2.90 4.33
CA LEU A 79 3.85 -3.71 3.82
C LEU A 79 3.15 -4.48 4.95
N ASP A 80 3.23 -3.99 6.19
CA ASP A 80 2.60 -4.57 7.39
C ASP A 80 1.82 -3.50 8.19
N SER A 81 1.83 -2.25 7.74
CA SER A 81 1.04 -1.15 8.32
C SER A 81 0.60 -0.17 7.23
N ASP A 82 -0.65 0.25 7.30
CA ASP A 82 -1.27 1.20 6.38
C ASP A 82 -0.68 2.61 6.49
N ASP A 83 -0.23 3.02 7.68
CA ASP A 83 0.30 4.36 7.93
C ASP A 83 1.43 4.74 6.96
N TYR A 84 2.28 3.79 6.56
CA TYR A 84 3.38 4.09 5.65
C TYR A 84 2.89 4.55 4.28
N TYR A 85 1.97 3.83 3.64
CA TYR A 85 1.45 4.29 2.34
C TYR A 85 0.62 5.57 2.51
N GLN A 86 -0.10 5.72 3.63
CA GLN A 86 -0.93 6.89 3.89
C GLN A 86 -0.06 8.17 3.94
N PHE A 87 1.06 8.13 4.65
CA PHE A 87 1.95 9.28 4.81
C PHE A 87 3.03 9.38 3.71
N GLU A 88 3.84 8.34 3.50
CA GLU A 88 4.91 8.34 2.49
C GLU A 88 4.33 8.34 1.08
N GLY A 89 3.33 7.49 0.84
CA GLY A 89 2.62 7.40 -0.42
C GLY A 89 1.77 8.64 -0.69
N GLY A 90 0.95 9.06 0.27
CA GLY A 90 0.12 10.26 0.15
C GLY A 90 0.95 11.52 -0.11
N MET A 91 2.06 11.71 0.60
CA MET A 91 2.97 12.83 0.35
C MET A 91 3.60 12.74 -1.04
N THR A 92 3.99 11.56 -1.50
CA THR A 92 4.52 11.36 -2.85
C THR A 92 3.50 11.79 -3.91
N ALA A 93 2.26 11.31 -3.81
CA ALA A 93 1.18 11.67 -4.72
C ALA A 93 0.93 13.19 -4.72
N ALA A 94 0.89 13.81 -3.54
CA ALA A 94 0.68 15.24 -3.38
C ALA A 94 1.83 16.10 -3.97
N VAL A 95 3.09 15.70 -3.75
CA VAL A 95 4.25 16.36 -4.36
C VAL A 95 4.22 16.21 -5.88
N GLU A 96 3.94 15.01 -6.39
CA GLU A 96 3.88 14.76 -7.83
C GLU A 96 2.77 15.61 -8.49
N ALA A 97 1.60 15.71 -7.87
CA ALA A 97 0.50 16.54 -8.34
C ALA A 97 0.86 18.05 -8.34
N ALA A 98 1.49 18.55 -7.28
CA ALA A 98 1.84 19.97 -7.14
C ALA A 98 3.05 20.39 -8.00
N ARG A 99 4.03 19.49 -8.19
CA ARG A 99 5.29 19.74 -8.92
C ARG A 99 5.21 19.32 -10.39
N GLY A 100 4.28 18.43 -10.74
CA GLY A 100 4.17 17.81 -12.06
C GLY A 100 5.21 16.71 -12.33
N THR A 101 6.05 16.37 -11.35
CA THR A 101 7.07 15.33 -11.46
C THR A 101 7.24 14.60 -10.14
N ARG A 102 7.35 13.27 -10.21
CA ARG A 102 7.56 12.40 -9.04
C ARG A 102 8.86 12.76 -8.31
N PRO A 103 8.85 12.94 -6.97
CA PRO A 103 10.06 13.20 -6.19
C PRO A 103 10.91 11.92 -6.05
N ALA A 104 12.16 12.06 -5.60
CA ALA A 104 12.88 10.92 -5.04
C ALA A 104 12.19 10.48 -3.74
N ILE A 105 12.13 9.17 -3.48
CA ILE A 105 11.47 8.66 -2.27
C ILE A 105 12.44 7.75 -1.54
N TYR A 106 12.66 8.03 -0.25
CA TYR A 106 13.57 7.29 0.60
C TYR A 106 12.86 6.73 1.83
N HIS A 107 13.07 5.45 2.07
CA HIS A 107 12.58 4.74 3.24
C HIS A 107 13.79 4.30 4.08
N ASN A 108 14.00 4.98 5.21
CA ASN A 108 15.21 4.83 6.02
C ASN A 108 14.98 3.85 7.17
N ASP A 109 15.85 2.87 7.32
CA ASP A 109 15.89 1.94 8.44
C ASP A 109 16.79 2.50 9.55
N HIS A 110 16.18 2.99 10.62
CA HIS A 110 16.81 3.48 11.84
C HIS A 110 16.71 2.50 13.02
N SER A 111 16.22 1.27 12.79
CA SER A 111 16.07 0.25 13.85
C SER A 111 17.37 -0.21 14.48
N ARG A 112 18.52 0.16 13.88
CA ARG A 112 19.85 0.12 14.50
C ARG A 112 20.39 1.54 14.52
N PRO A 113 20.25 2.27 15.64
CA PRO A 113 20.69 3.66 15.74
C PRO A 113 22.17 3.87 15.41
N GLU A 114 23.00 2.85 15.66
CA GLU A 114 24.43 2.85 15.36
C GLU A 114 24.75 2.67 13.87
N ARG A 115 23.79 2.22 13.06
CA ARG A 115 23.96 1.99 11.63
C ARG A 115 22.67 2.23 10.83
N PRO A 116 22.23 3.50 10.69
CA PRO A 116 21.13 3.84 9.80
C PRO A 116 21.38 3.37 8.37
N VAL A 117 20.35 2.85 7.71
CA VAL A 117 20.42 2.45 6.31
C VAL A 117 19.37 3.21 5.52
N ILE A 118 19.83 3.98 4.53
CA ILE A 118 18.99 4.75 3.62
C ILE A 118 18.81 3.91 2.36
N ARG A 119 17.57 3.72 1.91
CA ARG A 119 17.22 3.04 0.65
C ARG A 119 16.23 3.87 -0.12
N SER A 120 16.20 3.71 -1.44
CA SER A 120 15.04 4.18 -2.18
C SER A 120 13.81 3.35 -1.80
N LEU A 121 12.61 3.91 -1.98
CA LEU A 121 11.38 3.16 -1.76
C LEU A 121 11.30 1.91 -2.67
N GLU A 122 11.79 1.97 -3.90
CA GLU A 122 11.84 0.81 -4.80
C GLU A 122 12.73 -0.32 -4.26
N GLU A 123 13.86 0.02 -3.63
CA GLU A 123 14.75 -0.95 -3.00
C GLU A 123 14.11 -1.57 -1.76
N GLU A 124 13.45 -0.76 -0.92
CA GLU A 124 12.81 -1.26 0.29
C GLU A 124 11.58 -2.13 -0.03
N ILE A 125 10.72 -1.73 -0.98
CA ILE A 125 9.61 -2.59 -1.45
C ILE A 125 10.15 -3.92 -1.95
N ALA A 126 11.19 -3.91 -2.80
CA ALA A 126 11.77 -5.15 -3.31
C ALA A 126 12.38 -6.02 -2.19
N ARG A 127 13.00 -5.39 -1.20
CA ARG A 127 13.56 -6.05 -0.01
C ARG A 127 12.46 -6.69 0.83
N VAL A 128 11.38 -5.97 1.14
CA VAL A 128 10.28 -6.45 1.98
C VAL A 128 9.52 -7.57 1.26
N VAL A 129 9.21 -7.40 -0.03
CA VAL A 129 8.54 -8.44 -0.82
C VAL A 129 9.33 -9.74 -0.74
N ARG A 130 10.63 -9.71 -1.05
CA ARG A 130 11.47 -10.92 -1.05
C ARG A 130 11.82 -11.44 0.35
N GLY A 131 12.09 -10.52 1.27
CA GLY A 131 12.61 -10.83 2.61
C GLY A 131 11.53 -11.31 3.57
N ARG A 132 10.29 -10.88 3.35
CA ARG A 132 9.15 -11.15 4.24
C ARG A 132 7.93 -11.66 3.50
N ALA A 133 7.30 -10.86 2.62
CA ALA A 133 5.99 -11.20 2.03
C ALA A 133 5.98 -12.57 1.33
N VAL A 134 6.97 -12.84 0.47
CA VAL A 134 7.06 -14.12 -0.27
C VAL A 134 8.06 -15.09 0.33
N ASN A 135 8.56 -14.83 1.55
CA ASN A 135 9.54 -15.69 2.20
C ASN A 135 8.82 -16.92 2.80
N PRO A 136 9.18 -18.16 2.42
CA PRO A 136 8.54 -19.36 2.94
C PRO A 136 8.55 -19.43 4.48
N LYS A 137 9.62 -18.95 5.14
CA LYS A 137 9.68 -18.94 6.61
C LYS A 137 8.63 -18.04 7.25
N TRP A 138 8.30 -16.92 6.60
CA TRP A 138 7.27 -16.02 7.08
C TRP A 138 5.89 -16.57 6.76
N ILE A 139 5.67 -17.08 5.53
CA ILE A 139 4.41 -17.73 5.12
C ILE A 139 4.08 -18.90 6.06
N ASP A 140 5.01 -19.84 6.26
CA ASP A 140 4.85 -20.95 7.20
C ASP A 140 4.74 -20.46 8.65
N GLY A 141 5.32 -19.29 8.94
CA GLY A 141 5.16 -18.51 10.15
C GLY A 141 3.70 -18.18 10.44
N VAL A 142 3.11 -17.36 9.57
CA VAL A 142 1.76 -16.84 9.71
C VAL A 142 0.71 -17.94 9.58
N LYS A 143 0.94 -18.98 8.77
CA LYS A 143 0.05 -20.14 8.64
C LYS A 143 -0.28 -20.83 9.97
N ARG A 144 0.63 -20.79 10.96
CA ARG A 144 0.38 -21.34 12.30
C ARG A 144 -0.66 -20.56 13.12
N HIS A 145 -1.06 -19.38 12.66
CA HIS A 145 -2.00 -18.49 13.32
C HIS A 145 -3.39 -18.46 12.65
N GLY A 146 -3.69 -19.41 11.76
CA GLY A 146 -5.03 -19.63 11.21
C GLY A 146 -5.63 -18.39 10.57
N TYR A 147 -6.83 -18.00 11.00
CA TYR A 147 -7.56 -16.85 10.46
C TYR A 147 -6.73 -15.55 10.43
N LYS A 148 -6.05 -15.22 11.54
CA LYS A 148 -5.24 -13.99 11.62
C LYS A 148 -3.99 -14.08 10.73
N GLY A 149 -3.42 -15.27 10.57
CA GLY A 149 -2.33 -15.49 9.63
C GLY A 149 -2.72 -15.18 8.18
N ALA A 150 -3.89 -15.66 7.75
CA ALA A 150 -4.44 -15.34 6.44
C ALA A 150 -4.80 -13.85 6.29
N PHE A 151 -5.26 -13.21 7.38
CA PHE A 151 -5.49 -11.77 7.40
C PHE A 151 -4.21 -10.96 7.14
N GLU A 152 -3.07 -11.29 7.77
CA GLU A 152 -1.81 -10.55 7.52
C GLU A 152 -1.34 -10.69 6.06
N MET A 153 -1.65 -11.84 5.44
CA MET A 153 -1.38 -12.05 4.02
C MET A 153 -2.24 -11.12 3.15
N ALA A 154 -3.53 -10.96 3.46
CA ALA A 154 -4.41 -10.01 2.76
C ALA A 154 -3.94 -8.57 2.94
N ALA A 155 -3.70 -8.15 4.18
CA ALA A 155 -3.23 -6.79 4.48
C ALA A 155 -1.94 -6.44 3.72
N THR A 156 -1.02 -7.40 3.58
CA THR A 156 0.18 -7.23 2.76
C THR A 156 -0.14 -6.90 1.29
N VAL A 157 -1.15 -7.55 0.70
CA VAL A 157 -1.59 -7.31 -0.68
C VAL A 157 -2.21 -5.92 -0.79
N ASP A 158 -3.05 -5.52 0.18
CA ASP A 158 -3.67 -4.19 0.22
C ASP A 158 -2.62 -3.08 0.31
N TYR A 159 -1.63 -3.22 1.18
CA TYR A 159 -0.58 -2.22 1.33
C TYR A 159 0.32 -2.16 0.10
N LEU A 160 0.62 -3.30 -0.54
CA LEU A 160 1.36 -3.32 -1.81
C LEU A 160 0.57 -2.61 -2.91
N PHE A 161 -0.74 -2.84 -2.99
CA PHE A 161 -1.63 -2.13 -3.89
C PHE A 161 -1.64 -0.62 -3.62
N ALA A 162 -1.78 -0.21 -2.36
CA ALA A 162 -1.84 1.19 -1.98
C ALA A 162 -0.53 1.94 -2.29
N PHE A 163 0.63 1.30 -2.07
CA PHE A 163 1.92 1.84 -2.52
C PHE A 163 2.01 1.96 -4.04
N ALA A 164 1.48 1.01 -4.81
CA ALA A 164 1.44 1.10 -6.26
C ALA A 164 0.60 2.30 -6.71
N ALA A 165 -0.59 2.47 -6.14
CA ALA A 165 -1.52 3.55 -6.45
C ALA A 165 -0.94 4.93 -6.13
N THR A 166 -0.31 5.07 -4.96
CA THR A 166 0.16 6.36 -4.43
C THR A 166 1.53 6.78 -4.96
N THR A 167 2.43 5.83 -5.25
CA THR A 167 3.84 6.17 -5.55
C THR A 167 4.32 5.74 -6.93
N GLY A 168 3.74 4.70 -7.52
CA GLY A 168 4.32 4.05 -8.71
C GLY A 168 5.67 3.34 -8.47
N ALA A 169 6.09 3.12 -7.21
CA ALA A 169 7.34 2.43 -6.87
C ALA A 169 7.23 0.88 -6.99
N VAL A 170 6.00 0.37 -7.02
CA VAL A 170 5.71 -1.07 -7.16
C VAL A 170 5.77 -1.46 -8.63
N ARG A 171 6.46 -2.56 -8.93
CA ARG A 171 6.61 -3.10 -10.29
C ARG A 171 5.79 -4.38 -10.45
N ASP A 172 5.49 -4.77 -11.69
CA ASP A 172 4.80 -6.03 -12.01
C ASP A 172 5.43 -7.25 -11.35
N ALA A 173 6.77 -7.29 -11.27
CA ALA A 173 7.49 -8.40 -10.63
C ALA A 173 7.21 -8.53 -9.13
N HIS A 174 6.80 -7.45 -8.45
CA HIS A 174 6.41 -7.50 -7.03
C HIS A 174 5.03 -8.13 -6.87
N PHE A 175 4.04 -7.65 -7.63
CA PHE A 175 2.70 -8.26 -7.65
C PHE A 175 2.76 -9.72 -8.09
N GLU A 176 3.50 -10.02 -9.16
CA GLU A 176 3.67 -11.39 -9.65
C GLU A 176 4.27 -12.29 -8.57
N ALA A 177 5.26 -11.83 -7.81
CA ALA A 177 5.85 -12.64 -6.74
C ALA A 177 4.82 -12.99 -5.65
N VAL A 178 4.02 -12.01 -5.21
CA VAL A 178 2.99 -12.21 -4.18
C VAL A 178 1.85 -13.09 -4.71
N TYR A 179 1.40 -12.85 -5.95
CA TYR A 179 0.39 -13.66 -6.61
C TYR A 179 0.80 -15.14 -6.69
N GLN A 180 2.05 -15.40 -7.11
CA GLN A 180 2.58 -16.76 -7.19
C GLN A 180 2.64 -17.43 -5.81
N ALA A 181 3.13 -16.70 -4.79
CA ALA A 181 3.29 -17.25 -3.45
C ALA A 181 1.95 -17.50 -2.74
N TYR A 182 0.91 -16.70 -2.99
CA TYR A 182 -0.33 -16.77 -2.21
C TYR A 182 -1.46 -17.49 -2.95
N LEU A 183 -1.60 -17.26 -4.27
CA LEU A 183 -2.76 -17.73 -5.04
C LEU A 183 -2.44 -18.81 -6.08
N ILE A 184 -1.15 -19.06 -6.36
CA ILE A 184 -0.73 -20.16 -7.26
C ILE A 184 -0.14 -21.33 -6.47
N ASP A 185 0.65 -21.06 -5.43
CA ASP A 185 1.12 -22.11 -4.53
C ASP A 185 -0.06 -22.86 -3.88
N GLU A 186 -0.16 -24.16 -4.15
CA GLU A 186 -1.33 -24.96 -3.79
C GLU A 186 -1.52 -25.08 -2.28
N ASP A 187 -0.42 -25.19 -1.52
CA ASP A 187 -0.46 -25.30 -0.06
C ASP A 187 -0.94 -24.00 0.58
N THR A 188 -0.41 -22.86 0.12
CA THR A 188 -0.84 -21.54 0.59
C THR A 188 -2.29 -21.24 0.21
N LEU A 189 -2.68 -21.55 -1.01
CA LEU A 189 -4.06 -21.38 -1.46
C LEU A 189 -5.05 -22.26 -0.68
N ALA A 190 -4.68 -23.51 -0.39
CA ALA A 190 -5.49 -24.41 0.44
C ALA A 190 -5.66 -23.86 1.86
N PHE A 191 -4.58 -23.36 2.47
CA PHE A 191 -4.63 -22.70 3.76
C PHE A 191 -5.58 -21.49 3.76
N LEU A 192 -5.48 -20.60 2.78
CA LEU A 192 -6.34 -19.42 2.67
C LEU A 192 -7.82 -19.82 2.55
N ARG A 193 -8.13 -20.79 1.68
CA ARG A 193 -9.50 -21.31 1.52
C ARG A 193 -10.07 -21.87 2.82
N GLU A 194 -9.27 -22.62 3.57
CA GLU A 194 -9.73 -23.26 4.80
C GLU A 194 -9.86 -22.27 5.96
N LYS A 195 -8.87 -21.38 6.14
CA LYS A 195 -8.74 -20.59 7.37
C LYS A 195 -9.38 -19.22 7.29
N ASN A 196 -9.45 -18.61 6.11
CA ASN A 196 -10.06 -17.30 5.92
C ASN A 196 -10.48 -17.10 4.44
N PRO A 197 -11.61 -17.70 4.02
CA PRO A 197 -12.08 -17.58 2.64
C PRO A 197 -12.45 -16.13 2.26
N ASP A 198 -12.84 -15.30 3.24
CA ASP A 198 -13.13 -13.87 3.00
C ASP A 198 -11.83 -13.13 2.61
N ALA A 199 -10.74 -13.34 3.36
CA ALA A 199 -9.43 -12.76 3.01
C ALA A 199 -8.91 -13.26 1.65
N LEU A 200 -9.19 -14.52 1.28
CA LEU A 200 -8.87 -15.02 -0.06
C LEU A 200 -9.66 -14.28 -1.15
N GLN A 201 -10.95 -14.06 -0.92
CA GLN A 201 -11.81 -13.34 -1.86
C GLN A 201 -11.35 -11.89 -2.01
N GLU A 202 -11.09 -11.20 -0.90
CA GLU A 202 -10.57 -9.82 -0.87
C GLU A 202 -9.22 -9.72 -1.59
N MET A 203 -8.27 -10.64 -1.33
CA MET A 203 -7.00 -10.69 -2.05
C MET A 203 -7.20 -10.83 -3.56
N ALA A 204 -8.09 -11.73 -3.99
CA ALA A 204 -8.39 -11.93 -5.40
C ALA A 204 -8.97 -10.65 -6.02
N GLN A 205 -9.94 -10.01 -5.36
CA GLN A 205 -10.53 -8.74 -5.80
C GLN A 205 -9.48 -7.62 -5.89
N LYS A 206 -8.56 -7.54 -4.92
CA LYS A 206 -7.50 -6.52 -4.92
C LYS A 206 -6.52 -6.73 -6.07
N PHE A 207 -6.19 -7.98 -6.41
CA PHE A 207 -5.40 -8.29 -7.60
C PHE A 207 -6.15 -7.96 -8.91
N GLU A 208 -7.47 -8.22 -8.99
CA GLU A 208 -8.27 -7.80 -10.15
C GLU A 208 -8.31 -6.28 -10.29
N GLU A 209 -8.47 -5.56 -9.17
CA GLU A 209 -8.44 -4.11 -9.13
C GLU A 209 -7.08 -3.57 -9.60
N ALA A 210 -5.96 -4.18 -9.15
CA ALA A 210 -4.63 -3.83 -9.61
C ALA A 210 -4.50 -3.95 -11.13
N ILE A 211 -5.08 -4.99 -11.72
CA ILE A 211 -5.09 -5.19 -13.17
C ILE A 211 -5.99 -4.18 -13.87
N ALA A 212 -7.20 -3.96 -13.36
CA ALA A 212 -8.18 -3.03 -13.93
C ALA A 212 -7.65 -1.59 -13.95
N ARG A 213 -6.90 -1.19 -12.92
CA ARG A 213 -6.27 0.13 -12.80
C ARG A 213 -4.90 0.22 -13.48
N GLY A 214 -4.41 -0.86 -14.09
CA GLY A 214 -3.11 -0.89 -14.77
C GLY A 214 -1.91 -0.80 -13.82
N LEU A 215 -2.10 -1.06 -12.52
CA LEU A 215 -1.03 -1.14 -11.52
C LEU A 215 -0.25 -2.46 -11.61
N TRP A 216 -0.86 -3.50 -12.20
CA TRP A 216 -0.23 -4.78 -12.45
C TRP A 216 -0.60 -5.35 -13.82
N THR A 217 0.42 -5.75 -14.58
CA THR A 217 0.28 -6.60 -15.76
C THR A 217 0.72 -8.02 -15.44
N PRO A 218 -0.21 -9.00 -15.31
CA PRO A 218 0.13 -10.37 -15.00
C PRO A 218 0.85 -11.04 -16.16
N ARG A 219 1.78 -11.95 -15.87
CA ARG A 219 2.48 -12.72 -16.91
C ARG A 219 1.58 -13.76 -17.59
N SER A 220 0.64 -14.32 -16.84
CA SER A 220 -0.29 -15.32 -17.35
C SER A 220 -1.57 -14.69 -17.91
N ASN A 221 -1.91 -15.05 -19.14
CA ASN A 221 -3.20 -14.69 -19.74
C ASN A 221 -4.40 -15.31 -19.00
N SER A 222 -4.19 -16.38 -18.23
CA SER A 222 -5.24 -17.03 -17.43
C SER A 222 -5.46 -16.38 -16.07
N ALA A 223 -4.56 -15.48 -15.62
CA ALA A 223 -4.62 -14.90 -14.27
C ALA A 223 -5.96 -14.21 -14.00
N LYS A 224 -6.48 -13.43 -14.96
CA LYS A 224 -7.79 -12.78 -14.86
C LYS A 224 -8.93 -13.78 -14.60
N PHE A 225 -8.95 -14.91 -15.32
CA PHE A 225 -9.99 -15.93 -15.13
C PHE A 225 -9.85 -16.66 -13.80
N ALA A 226 -8.63 -16.90 -13.34
CA ALA A 226 -8.37 -17.52 -12.05
C ALA A 226 -8.81 -16.61 -10.90
N LEU A 227 -8.48 -15.32 -10.99
CA LEU A 227 -8.86 -14.31 -10.01
C LEU A 227 -10.38 -14.13 -9.96
N ALA A 228 -11.07 -14.01 -11.10
CA ALA A 228 -12.53 -13.85 -11.15
C ALA A 228 -13.28 -14.99 -10.46
N ARG A 229 -12.78 -16.22 -10.57
CA ARG A 229 -13.32 -17.38 -9.86
C ARG A 229 -13.06 -17.32 -8.36
N LEU A 230 -11.87 -16.91 -7.93
CA LEU A 230 -11.54 -16.77 -6.51
C LEU A 230 -12.28 -15.59 -5.85
N ALA A 231 -12.55 -14.53 -6.60
CA ALA A 231 -13.32 -13.36 -6.16
C ALA A 231 -14.83 -13.64 -6.05
N GLY A 232 -15.30 -14.83 -6.43
CA GLY A 232 -16.72 -15.20 -6.43
C GLY A 232 -17.52 -14.68 -7.63
N GLY A 233 -16.85 -14.16 -8.67
CA GLY A 233 -17.47 -13.58 -9.87
C GLY A 233 -17.89 -14.58 -10.94
N LEU A 234 -17.53 -15.86 -10.79
CA LEU A 234 -17.94 -16.95 -11.68
C LEU A 234 -18.49 -18.11 -10.83
N PRO A 235 -19.65 -18.70 -11.18
CA PRO A 235 -20.16 -19.86 -10.45
C PRO A 235 -19.17 -21.02 -10.54
N GLU A 236 -18.93 -21.73 -9.43
CA GLU A 236 -18.35 -23.06 -9.48
C GLU A 236 -19.24 -23.93 -10.38
N HIS A 237 -18.63 -24.73 -11.27
CA HIS A 237 -19.33 -25.48 -12.31
C HIS A 237 -20.66 -26.09 -11.84
N PRO A 238 -21.74 -26.06 -12.66
CA PRO A 238 -22.96 -26.75 -12.31
C PRO A 238 -22.64 -28.24 -12.16
N GLU A 239 -22.97 -28.80 -11.01
CA GLU A 239 -22.94 -30.25 -10.80
C GLU A 239 -23.64 -30.93 -11.97
N HIS A 240 -22.89 -31.71 -12.75
CA HIS A 240 -23.48 -32.65 -13.69
C HIS A 240 -24.27 -33.68 -12.87
N LYS A 241 -25.56 -33.42 -12.70
CA LYS A 241 -26.52 -34.47 -12.31
C LYS A 241 -26.82 -35.30 -13.56
N GLU A 242 -26.26 -36.50 -13.58
CA GLU A 242 -26.77 -37.63 -14.37
C GLU A 242 -28.20 -38.01 -13.92
#